data_AF-A0A7W0N6P2-F1
#
_entry.id   AF-A0A7W0N6P2-F1
#
_cell.length_a   1.000
_cell.length_b   1.000
_cell.length_c   1.000
_cell.angle_alpha   90.00
_cell.angle_beta   90.00
_cell.angle_gamma   90.00
#
_symmetry.space_group_name_H-M   'P 1'
#
loop_
_entity.id
_entity.type
_entity.pdbx_description
1 polymer ?
#
loop_
_entity_poly.entity_id
_entity_poly.type
_entity_poly.pdbx_seq_one_letter_code
_entity_poly.pdbx_strand_id
1 'polypeptide(L)' 'LGRQFKYASQINVLFVCVLGENELAENKVTLKNMQTGDQETINRDEVAVSVKNYQKSSQRKI' A
#
# COMPACT_ATOMS: atom_id res chain seq x y z
N LEU A 1 14.56 -6.83 4.93
CA LEU A 1 13.13 -6.48 5.00
C LEU A 1 12.65 -5.86 6.32
N GLY A 2 13.17 -6.23 7.51
CA GLY A 2 12.63 -5.72 8.80
C GLY A 2 12.70 -4.21 9.04
N ARG A 3 13.62 -3.47 8.39
CA ARG A 3 13.75 -2.01 8.55
C ARG A 3 12.60 -1.21 7.91
N GLN A 4 12.02 -1.71 6.82
CA GLN A 4 10.95 -1.01 6.11
C GLN A 4 9.65 -1.03 6.92
N PHE A 5 9.32 -2.18 7.52
CA PHE A 5 8.18 -2.30 8.43
C PHE A 5 8.38 -1.46 9.69
N LYS A 6 9.58 -1.47 10.28
CA LYS A 6 9.86 -0.64 11.47
C LYS A 6 9.75 0.86 11.16
N TYR A 7 10.25 1.29 10.00
CA TYR A 7 10.11 2.67 9.53
C TYR A 7 8.63 3.02 9.31
N ALA A 8 7.87 2.18 8.60
CA ALA A 8 6.44 2.36 8.35
C ALA A 8 5.61 2.46 9.64
N SER A 9 5.86 1.59 10.62
CA SER A 9 5.21 1.68 11.93
C SER A 9 5.57 2.97 12.66
N GLN A 10 6.80 3.45 12.53
CA GLN A 10 7.25 4.69 13.19
C GLN A 10 6.57 5.94 12.60
N ILE A 11 6.36 5.97 11.29
CA ILE A 11 5.65 7.07 10.61
C ILE A 11 4.12 6.95 10.67
N ASN A 12 3.58 5.95 11.39
CA ASN A 12 2.14 5.72 11.53
C ASN A 12 1.40 5.68 10.17
N VAL A 13 2.01 5.07 9.15
CA VAL A 13 1.33 4.98 7.85
C VAL A 13 0.18 3.99 7.91
N LEU A 14 -0.93 4.39 7.30
CA LEU A 14 -2.14 3.59 7.17
C LEU A 14 -1.94 2.44 6.18
N PHE A 15 -1.11 2.66 5.15
CA PHE A 15 -0.82 1.71 4.08
C PHE A 15 0.67 1.68 3.75
N VAL A 16 1.19 0.50 3.45
CA VAL A 16 2.57 0.27 3.05
C VAL A 16 2.57 -0.42 1.70
N CYS A 17 3.18 0.20 0.70
CA CYS A 17 3.40 -0.44 -0.58
C CYS A 17 4.76 -1.16 -0.55
N VAL A 18 4.75 -2.47 -0.76
CA VAL A 18 5.95 -3.31 -0.87
C VAL A 18 6.20 -3.59 -2.34
N LEU A 19 7.36 -3.12 -2.81
CA LEU A 19 7.89 -3.32 -4.15
C LEU A 19 9.14 -4.19 -4.04
N GLY A 20 9.01 -5.48 -4.32
CA GLY A 20 10.15 -6.37 -4.50
C GLY A 20 10.64 -6.38 -5.95
N GLU A 21 11.75 -7.08 -6.19
CA GLU A 21 12.32 -7.26 -7.53
C GLU A 21 11.35 -8.04 -8.44
N ASN A 22 10.60 -8.99 -7.87
CA ASN A 22 9.57 -9.76 -8.56
C ASN A 22 8.38 -8.87 -8.96
N GLU A 23 7.90 -8.03 -8.04
CA GLU A 23 6.84 -7.05 -8.29
C GLU A 23 7.22 -6.04 -9.37
N LEU A 24 8.49 -5.60 -9.37
CA LEU A 24 9.00 -4.70 -10.40
C LEU A 24 9.06 -5.40 -11.77
N ALA A 25 9.42 -6.68 -11.83
CA ALA A 25 9.43 -7.47 -13.05
C ALA A 25 8.02 -7.74 -13.59
N GLU A 26 7.05 -8.02 -12.71
CA GLU A 26 5.65 -8.29 -13.10
C GLU A 26 4.76 -7.04 -13.22
N ASN A 27 5.29 -5.84 -12.98
CA ASN A 27 4.51 -4.59 -12.87
C ASN A 27 3.35 -4.70 -11.86
N LYS A 28 3.54 -5.46 -10.79
CA LYS A 28 2.60 -5.60 -9.67
C LYS A 28 3.15 -4.91 -8.44
N VAL A 29 2.32 -4.67 -7.46
CA VAL A 29 2.68 -4.05 -6.20
C VAL A 29 1.83 -4.65 -5.10
N THR A 30 2.48 -4.98 -3.99
CA THR A 30 1.78 -5.49 -2.82
C THR A 30 1.47 -4.33 -1.90
N LEU A 31 0.19 -3.96 -1.79
CA LEU A 31 -0.28 -2.95 -0.87
C LEU A 31 -0.74 -3.62 0.42
N LYS A 32 -0.12 -3.26 1.53
CA LYS A 32 -0.46 -3.76 2.86
C LYS A 32 -1.11 -2.66 3.69
N ASN A 33 -2.35 -2.91 4.12
CA ASN A 33 -3.06 -2.10 5.08
C ASN A 33 -2.55 -2.42 6.49
N MET A 34 -2.00 -1.41 7.17
CA MET A 34 -1.50 -1.57 8.54
C MET A 34 -2.60 -1.35 9.59
N GLN A 35 -3.77 -0.81 9.22
CA GLN A 35 -4.92 -0.71 10.12
C GLN A 35 -5.70 -2.02 10.22
N THR A 36 -5.94 -2.68 9.09
CA THR A 36 -6.72 -3.94 9.06
C THR A 36 -5.83 -5.18 9.05
N GLY A 37 -4.57 -5.04 8.63
CA GLY A 37 -3.64 -6.16 8.43
C GLY A 37 -3.78 -6.83 7.05
N ASP A 38 -4.72 -6.37 6.23
CA ASP A 38 -4.94 -6.89 4.87
C ASP A 38 -3.75 -6.59 3.96
N GLN A 39 -3.45 -7.54 3.07
CA GLN A 39 -2.47 -7.36 2.01
C GLN A 39 -3.12 -7.73 0.69
N GLU A 40 -3.05 -6.84 -0.29
CA GLU A 40 -3.50 -7.11 -1.65
C GLU A 40 -2.35 -6.90 -2.62
N THR A 41 -2.27 -7.73 -3.66
CA THR A 41 -1.37 -7.50 -4.78
C THR A 41 -2.19 -6.89 -5.90
N ILE A 42 -1.91 -5.64 -6.23
CA ILE A 42 -2.57 -4.90 -7.30
C ILE A 42 -1.55 -4.55 -8.38
N ASN A 43 -2.02 -4.33 -9.60
CA ASN A 43 -1.12 -3.89 -10.67
C ASN A 43 -0.59 -2.49 -10.36
N ARG A 44 0.64 -2.22 -10.78
CA ARG A 44 1.30 -0.91 -10.61
C ARG A 44 0.52 0.22 -11.27
N ASP A 45 -0.17 -0.07 -12.37
CA ASP A 45 -1.06 0.89 -13.05
C ASP A 45 -2.34 1.15 -12.23
N GLU A 46 -2.86 0.11 -11.58
CA GLU A 46 -4.08 0.18 -10.76
C GLU A 46 -3.82 0.69 -9.35
N VAL A 47 -2.59 0.62 -8.84
CA VAL A 47 -2.23 1.08 -7.49
C VAL A 47 -2.58 2.55 -7.29
N ALA A 48 -2.34 3.38 -8.30
CA ALA A 48 -2.64 4.81 -8.23
C ALA A 48 -4.15 5.05 -8.12
N VAL A 49 -4.95 4.21 -8.80
CA VAL A 49 -6.41 4.29 -8.77
C VAL A 49 -6.95 3.78 -7.44
N SER A 50 -6.48 2.62 -6.96
CA SER A 50 -6.86 2.07 -5.65
C SER A 50 -6.50 3.02 -4.52
N VAL A 51 -5.26 3.51 -4.45
CA VAL A 51 -4.84 4.47 -3.40
C VAL A 51 -5.68 5.75 -3.46
N LYS A 52 -5.97 6.27 -4.66
CA LYS A 52 -6.83 7.45 -4.84
C LYS A 52 -8.28 7.18 -4.42
N ASN A 53 -8.80 5.98 -4.68
CA ASN A 53 -10.14 5.57 -4.24
C ASN A 53 -10.22 5.43 -2.72
N TYR A 54 -9.22 4.82 -2.08
CA TYR A 54 -9.11 4.74 -0.62
C TYR A 54 -8.98 6.13 0.04
N GLN A 55 -8.22 7.06 -0.56
CA GLN A 55 -8.15 8.43 -0.08
C GLN A 55 -9.47 9.18 -0.25
N LYS A 56 -10.19 8.97 -1.36
CA LYS A 56 -11.48 9.61 -1.62
C LYS A 56 -12.60 9.10 -0.71
N SER A 57 -12.62 7.82 -0.37
CA SER A 57 -13.61 7.27 0.57
C SER A 57 -13.38 7.75 2.01
N SER A 58 -12.13 8.01 2.40
CA SER A 58 -11.80 8.61 3.71
C SER A 58 -12.12 10.11 3.78
N GLN A 59 -12.02 10.87 2.67
CA GLN A 59 -12.33 12.31 2.62
C GLN A 59 -13.82 12.65 2.45
N ARG A 60 -14.69 11.67 2.15
CA ARG A 60 -16.14 11.89 1.94
C ARG A 60 -17.02 11.76 3.19
N LYS A 61 -16.43 11.60 4.37
CA LYS A 61 -17.13 11.78 5.65
C LYS A 61 -16.91 13.21 6.14
N ILE A 62 -17.64 14.16 5.55
CA ILE A 62 -17.90 15.48 6.14
C ILE A 62 -19.37 15.79 5.91
#